data_AF-A0A3D4AZS6-F1
#
_entry.id   AF-A0A3D4AZS6-F1
#
_cell.length_a   1.000
_cell.length_b   1.000
_cell.length_c   1.000
_cell.angle_alpha   90.00
_cell.angle_beta   90.00
_cell.angle_gamma   90.00
#
_symmetry.space_group_name_H-M   'P 1'
#
loop_
_entity.id
_entity.type
_entity.pdbx_description
1 polymer ?
#
loop_
_entity_poly.entity_id
_entity_poly.type
_entity_poly.pdbx_seq_one_letter_code
_entity_poly.pdbx_strand_id
1 'polypeptide(L)'
;MQDNPLILDLCRQHLVQRNGYNVWEKKRTETLWQASLTALLLCDLWDSHWCRGAVERLDAMIDRMNKVVHGCREEDVLIIHAPSGTMDFYTDSPARQRASSVSPLGIPDDLEHDDPPLPIDASDNGSDTGEVAPNGVWSRQHPGIDINEEKDIISDNGKEIYSYLKHHDIDHLLIMGVHTNMCVLHRSFGIKQMIRWGVDVALIRDLT
;
A
#
# COMPACT_ATOMS: atom_id res chain seq x y z
N MET A 1 -14.46 -11.53 20.32
CA MET A 1 -13.62 -10.53 19.63
C MET A 1 -13.95 -9.20 20.27
N GLN A 2 -12.94 -8.44 20.70
CA GLN A 2 -13.17 -7.08 21.17
C GLN A 2 -13.49 -6.22 19.95
N ASP A 3 -14.64 -5.55 19.95
CA ASP A 3 -14.96 -4.52 18.97
C ASP A 3 -13.98 -3.36 19.18
N ASN A 4 -12.88 -3.36 18.44
CA ASN A 4 -11.87 -2.32 18.50
C ASN A 4 -11.84 -1.56 17.16
N PRO A 5 -12.63 -0.48 17.03
CA PRO A 5 -12.67 0.28 15.80
C PRO A 5 -11.51 1.28 15.72
N LEU A 6 -10.86 1.33 14.57
CA LEU A 6 -9.96 2.41 14.17
C LEU A 6 -10.78 3.66 13.88
N ILE A 7 -10.46 4.76 14.54
CA ILE A 7 -11.06 6.07 14.27
C ILE A 7 -10.17 6.79 13.24
N LEU A 8 -10.70 7.03 12.04
CA LEU A 8 -9.96 7.61 10.92
C LEU A 8 -10.57 8.94 10.49
N ASP A 9 -9.76 10.00 10.36
CA ASP A 9 -10.15 11.26 9.72
C ASP A 9 -9.77 11.21 8.22
N LEU A 10 -10.70 10.71 7.41
CA LEU A 10 -10.50 10.59 5.96
C LEU A 10 -10.60 11.97 5.31
N CYS A 11 -9.61 12.29 4.47
CA CYS A 11 -9.57 13.52 3.69
C CYS A 11 -9.66 13.21 2.20
N ARG A 12 -10.71 13.69 1.54
CA ARG A 12 -10.85 13.65 0.07
C ARG A 12 -10.72 15.06 -0.50
N GLN A 13 -10.16 15.16 -1.70
CA GLN A 13 -10.20 16.39 -2.51
C GLN A 13 -11.04 16.16 -3.76
N HIS A 14 -11.85 17.16 -4.11
CA HIS A 14 -12.59 17.18 -5.37
C HIS A 14 -12.41 18.53 -6.06
N LEU A 15 -12.34 18.51 -7.39
CA LEU A 15 -12.18 19.71 -8.19
C LEU A 15 -13.54 20.37 -8.38
N VAL A 16 -13.65 21.65 -8.07
CA VAL A 16 -14.84 22.47 -8.30
C VAL A 16 -14.50 23.70 -9.13
N GLN A 17 -15.51 24.25 -9.81
CA GLN A 17 -15.42 25.53 -10.48
C GLN A 17 -16.01 26.62 -9.59
N ARG A 18 -15.19 27.63 -9.23
CA ARG A 18 -15.62 28.79 -8.44
C ARG A 18 -15.14 30.06 -9.12
N ASN A 19 -16.09 30.91 -9.52
CA ASN A 19 -15.82 32.16 -10.25
C ASN A 19 -14.96 31.98 -11.52
N GLY A 20 -15.12 30.86 -12.24
CA GLY A 20 -14.34 30.54 -13.43
C GLY A 20 -12.94 29.96 -13.17
N TYR A 21 -12.59 29.70 -11.91
CA TYR A 21 -11.33 29.05 -11.53
C TYR A 21 -11.58 27.61 -11.06
N ASN A 22 -10.66 26.72 -11.43
CA ASN A 22 -10.51 25.39 -10.84
C ASN A 22 -9.99 25.53 -9.41
N VAL A 23 -10.73 25.01 -8.43
CA VAL A 23 -10.36 25.02 -7.01
C VAL A 23 -10.51 23.62 -6.45
N TRP A 24 -9.50 23.15 -5.70
CA TRP A 24 -9.59 21.90 -4.95
C TRP A 24 -10.26 22.15 -3.60
N GLU A 25 -11.45 21.59 -3.42
CA GLU A 25 -12.13 21.58 -2.12
C GLU A 25 -11.76 20.33 -1.33
N LYS A 26 -11.51 20.50 -0.03
CA LYS A 26 -11.23 19.40 0.90
C LYS A 26 -12.48 19.05 1.68
N LYS A 27 -12.80 17.76 1.72
CA LYS A 27 -13.83 17.20 2.60
C LYS A 27 -13.16 16.26 3.59
N ARG A 28 -13.41 16.49 4.88
CA ARG A 28 -13.01 15.61 5.98
C ARG A 28 -14.22 14.85 6.50
N THR A 29 -14.04 13.57 6.76
CA THR A 29 -15.06 12.69 7.30
C THR A 29 -14.40 11.79 8.33
N GLU A 30 -14.89 11.84 9.56
CA GLU A 30 -14.55 10.83 10.56
C GLU A 30 -15.28 9.53 10.22
N THR A 31 -14.56 8.42 10.19
CA THR A 31 -15.12 7.08 9.97
C THR A 31 -14.55 6.10 10.98
N LEU A 32 -15.30 5.03 11.21
CA LEU A 32 -14.90 3.90 12.05
C LEU A 32 -14.69 2.68 11.15
N TRP A 33 -13.48 2.13 11.16
CA TRP A 33 -13.16 0.86 10.50
C TRP A 33 -12.86 -0.19 11.56
N GLN A 34 -13.52 -1.35 11.52
CA GLN A 34 -13.20 -2.42 12.47
C GLN A 34 -11.81 -2.96 12.16
N ALA A 35 -10.93 -3.00 13.16
CA ALA A 35 -9.54 -3.40 12.95
C ALA A 35 -9.42 -4.83 12.42
N SER A 36 -10.27 -5.74 12.90
CA SER A 36 -10.34 -7.14 12.42
C SER A 36 -10.79 -7.30 10.96
N LEU A 37 -11.42 -6.26 10.37
CA LEU A 37 -11.84 -6.22 8.97
C LEU A 37 -10.92 -5.31 8.13
N THR A 38 -9.76 -4.93 8.68
CA THR A 38 -8.80 -3.99 8.07
C THR A 38 -7.44 -4.64 7.89
N ALA A 39 -6.78 -4.33 6.77
CA ALA A 39 -5.37 -4.62 6.54
C ALA A 39 -4.56 -3.34 6.33
N LEU A 40 -3.27 -3.40 6.63
CA LEU A 40 -2.26 -2.41 6.29
C LEU A 40 -1.30 -3.01 5.25
N LEU A 41 -1.29 -2.45 4.04
CA LEU A 41 -0.38 -2.84 2.97
C LEU A 41 0.84 -1.91 2.89
N LEU A 42 2.01 -2.53 2.88
CA LEU A 42 3.32 -1.89 2.74
C LEU A 42 3.79 -2.05 1.29
N CYS A 43 3.57 -1.01 0.49
CA CYS A 43 3.89 -1.03 -0.93
C CYS A 43 5.36 -0.67 -1.15
N ASP A 44 6.15 -1.65 -1.63
CA ASP A 44 7.49 -1.40 -2.19
C ASP A 44 8.44 -0.64 -1.24
N LEU A 45 8.36 -0.93 0.07
CA LEU A 45 9.32 -0.48 1.08
C LEU A 45 10.62 -1.30 0.97
N TRP A 46 11.40 -1.10 -0.09
CA TRP A 46 12.58 -1.91 -0.38
C TRP A 46 13.82 -1.56 0.46
N ASP A 47 14.78 -2.49 0.52
CA ASP A 47 16.10 -2.30 1.14
C ASP A 47 17.07 -1.42 0.35
N SER A 48 16.75 -1.13 -0.91
CA SER A 48 17.55 -0.27 -1.78
C SER A 48 16.69 0.27 -2.94
N HIS A 49 17.21 1.26 -3.64
CA HIS A 49 16.61 1.77 -4.87
C HIS A 49 17.71 2.38 -5.75
N TRP A 50 17.50 2.38 -7.06
CA TRP A 50 18.51 2.88 -8.01
C TRP A 50 18.72 4.39 -7.92
N CYS A 51 17.72 5.13 -7.41
CA CYS A 51 17.81 6.56 -7.12
C CYS A 51 18.14 6.80 -5.64
N ARG A 52 19.25 7.49 -5.36
CA ARG A 52 19.69 7.84 -4.01
C ARG A 52 18.64 8.67 -3.27
N GLY A 53 18.05 9.67 -3.92
CA GLY A 53 17.04 10.53 -3.28
C GLY A 53 15.81 9.74 -2.81
N ALA A 54 15.41 8.71 -3.56
CA ALA A 54 14.34 7.81 -3.13
C ALA A 54 14.73 7.01 -1.87
N VAL A 55 15.96 6.49 -1.79
CA VAL A 55 16.48 5.80 -0.60
C VAL A 55 16.49 6.75 0.60
N GLU A 56 17.06 7.96 0.46
CA GLU A 56 17.15 8.94 1.55
C GLU A 56 15.77 9.35 2.10
N ARG A 57 14.77 9.52 1.22
CA ARG A 57 13.38 9.82 1.64
C ARG A 57 12.73 8.65 2.35
N LEU A 58 12.92 7.43 1.84
CA LEU A 58 12.38 6.22 2.45
C LEU A 58 12.99 6.02 3.84
N ASP A 59 14.31 6.04 3.96
CA ASP A 59 15.06 5.86 5.21
C ASP A 59 14.58 6.81 6.31
N ALA A 60 14.33 8.08 5.97
CA ALA A 60 13.82 9.08 6.90
C ALA A 60 12.43 8.76 7.48
N MET A 61 11.65 7.88 6.82
CA MET A 61 10.30 7.49 7.23
C MET A 61 10.25 6.10 7.89
N ILE A 62 11.26 5.24 7.71
CA ILE A 62 11.24 3.83 8.14
C ILE A 62 10.87 3.66 9.61
N ASP A 63 11.51 4.41 10.53
CA ASP A 63 11.22 4.31 11.96
C ASP A 63 9.76 4.63 12.30
N ARG A 64 9.17 5.59 11.59
CA ARG A 64 7.77 5.98 11.79
C ARG A 64 6.81 4.96 11.17
N MET A 65 7.15 4.44 10.00
CA MET A 65 6.41 3.35 9.35
C MET A 65 6.40 2.10 10.23
N ASN A 66 7.54 1.69 10.81
CA ASN A 66 7.59 0.52 11.68
C ASN A 66 6.72 0.71 12.94
N LYS A 67 6.69 1.91 13.52
CA LYS A 67 5.78 2.24 14.64
C LYS A 67 4.30 2.08 14.25
N VAL A 68 3.92 2.50 13.04
CA VAL A 68 2.55 2.30 12.52
C VAL A 68 2.27 0.80 12.33
N VAL A 69 3.22 0.04 11.78
CA VAL A 69 3.10 -1.42 11.65
C VAL A 69 2.85 -2.09 13.01
N HIS A 70 3.62 -1.74 14.04
CA HIS A 70 3.39 -2.27 15.39
C HIS A 70 2.05 -1.85 15.97
N GLY A 71 1.68 -0.58 15.88
CA GLY A 71 0.39 -0.10 16.38
C GLY A 71 -0.79 -0.78 15.70
N CYS A 72 -0.77 -0.92 14.37
CA CYS A 72 -1.76 -1.68 13.64
C CYS A 72 -1.83 -3.14 14.10
N ARG A 73 -0.67 -3.78 14.31
CA ARG A 73 -0.60 -5.18 14.77
C ARG A 73 -1.13 -5.37 16.20
N GLU A 74 -0.94 -4.39 17.09
CA GLU A 74 -1.50 -4.40 18.45
C GLU A 74 -3.03 -4.31 18.45
N GLU A 75 -3.60 -3.70 17.42
CA GLU A 75 -5.04 -3.55 17.22
C GLU A 75 -5.63 -4.70 16.37
N ASP A 76 -4.87 -5.76 16.10
CA ASP A 76 -5.25 -6.92 15.26
C ASP A 76 -5.54 -6.58 13.77
N VAL A 77 -4.98 -5.49 13.25
CA VAL A 77 -4.96 -5.21 11.80
C VAL A 77 -3.98 -6.17 11.11
N LEU A 78 -4.39 -6.78 9.99
CA LEU A 78 -3.51 -7.63 9.19
C LEU A 78 -2.40 -6.79 8.53
N ILE A 79 -1.13 -7.19 8.68
CA ILE A 79 -0.01 -6.55 7.99
C ILE A 79 0.32 -7.33 6.71
N ILE A 80 0.39 -6.60 5.59
CA ILE A 80 0.69 -7.12 4.26
C ILE A 80 1.97 -6.47 3.76
N HIS A 81 3.01 -7.26 3.61
CA HIS A 81 4.28 -6.84 3.03
C HIS A 81 4.28 -7.10 1.53
N ALA A 82 4.40 -6.05 0.72
CA ALA A 82 4.41 -6.16 -0.74
C ALA A 82 5.69 -5.57 -1.37
N PRO A 83 6.88 -6.13 -1.08
CA PRO A 83 8.12 -5.74 -1.75
C PRO A 83 8.19 -6.38 -3.13
N SER A 84 7.74 -5.66 -4.17
CA SER A 84 7.64 -6.27 -5.50
C SER A 84 8.98 -6.56 -6.14
N GLY A 85 9.03 -7.67 -6.87
CA GLY A 85 10.23 -8.17 -7.53
C GLY A 85 11.25 -8.81 -6.59
N THR A 86 10.88 -9.09 -5.33
CA THR A 86 11.80 -9.70 -4.34
C THR A 86 11.32 -11.04 -3.80
N MET A 87 10.34 -11.69 -4.44
CA MET A 87 9.71 -12.91 -3.89
C MET A 87 10.70 -14.06 -3.68
N ASP A 88 11.76 -14.15 -4.48
CA ASP A 88 12.82 -15.17 -4.34
C ASP A 88 13.46 -15.16 -2.94
N PHE A 89 13.66 -13.97 -2.35
CA PHE A 89 14.20 -13.82 -1.00
C PHE A 89 13.31 -14.44 0.08
N TYR A 90 12.00 -14.53 -0.19
CA TYR A 90 10.98 -14.95 0.77
C TYR A 90 10.49 -16.38 0.54
N THR A 91 11.17 -17.18 -0.28
CA THR A 91 10.73 -18.55 -0.63
C THR A 91 10.44 -19.42 0.60
N ASP A 92 11.27 -19.30 1.64
CA ASP A 92 11.15 -20.09 2.88
C ASP A 92 10.42 -19.35 4.02
N SER A 93 9.92 -18.13 3.78
CA SER A 93 9.22 -17.34 4.80
C SER A 93 7.82 -17.91 5.08
N PRO A 94 7.48 -18.20 6.35
CA PRO A 94 6.11 -18.54 6.73
C PRO A 94 5.07 -17.48 6.32
N ALA A 95 5.39 -16.18 6.38
CA ALA A 95 4.51 -15.12 5.92
C ALA A 95 4.24 -15.18 4.39
N ARG A 96 5.24 -15.54 3.59
CA ARG A 96 5.04 -15.79 2.14
C ARG A 96 4.17 -17.01 1.89
N GLN A 97 4.41 -18.10 2.61
CA GLN A 97 3.61 -19.33 2.51
C GLN A 97 2.16 -19.12 2.96
N ARG A 98 1.94 -18.24 3.94
CA ARG A 98 0.61 -17.87 4.42
C ARG A 98 -0.21 -17.18 3.33
N ALA A 99 0.38 -16.26 2.57
CA ALA A 99 -0.30 -15.59 1.46
C ALA A 99 -0.80 -16.59 0.39
N SER A 100 -0.05 -17.65 0.12
CA SER A 100 -0.40 -18.69 -0.86
C SER A 100 -1.19 -19.87 -0.29
N SER A 101 -1.43 -19.89 1.03
CA SER A 101 -2.16 -20.97 1.70
C SER A 101 -3.68 -20.93 1.43
N VAL A 102 -4.20 -19.77 1.02
CA VAL A 102 -5.60 -19.61 0.65
C VAL A 102 -5.82 -20.01 -0.80
N SER A 103 -6.99 -20.59 -1.09
CA SER A 103 -7.34 -20.94 -2.48
C SER A 103 -7.58 -19.67 -3.30
N PRO A 104 -6.99 -19.53 -4.50
CA PRO A 104 -7.25 -18.39 -5.37
C PRO A 104 -8.75 -18.24 -5.65
N LEU A 105 -9.27 -17.03 -5.47
CA LEU A 105 -10.65 -16.71 -5.80
C LEU A 105 -10.75 -16.19 -7.23
N GLY A 106 -11.95 -16.31 -7.80
CA GLY A 106 -12.30 -15.57 -9.01
C GLY A 106 -12.18 -14.07 -8.73
N ILE A 107 -11.44 -13.37 -9.58
CA ILE A 107 -11.34 -11.91 -9.49
C ILE A 107 -12.66 -11.32 -9.98
N PRO A 108 -13.27 -10.37 -9.26
CA PRO A 108 -14.49 -9.71 -9.73
C PRO A 108 -14.21 -8.93 -11.01
N ASP A 109 -15.26 -8.65 -11.78
CA ASP A 109 -15.16 -7.68 -12.86
C ASP A 109 -14.78 -6.31 -12.28
N ASP A 110 -13.88 -5.60 -12.98
CA ASP A 110 -13.43 -4.29 -12.55
C ASP A 110 -14.61 -3.31 -12.52
N LEU A 111 -14.83 -2.69 -11.36
CA LEU A 111 -15.78 -1.59 -11.20
C LEU A 111 -15.28 -0.38 -11.99
N GLU A 112 -16.22 0.33 -12.64
CA GLU A 112 -15.90 1.60 -13.29
C GLU A 112 -15.50 2.64 -12.24
N HIS A 113 -14.37 3.30 -12.45
CA HIS A 113 -13.87 4.37 -11.58
C HIS A 113 -13.12 5.40 -12.40
N ASP A 114 -13.34 6.68 -12.10
CA ASP A 114 -12.61 7.79 -12.72
C ASP A 114 -11.10 7.61 -12.52
N ASP A 115 -10.36 7.60 -13.63
CA ASP A 115 -8.89 7.49 -13.64
C ASP A 115 -8.26 8.57 -14.54
N PRO A 116 -8.38 9.85 -14.17
CA PRO A 116 -7.79 10.94 -14.95
C PRO A 116 -6.26 10.85 -14.95
N PRO A 117 -5.59 11.39 -15.98
CA PRO A 117 -4.13 11.45 -16.01
C PRO A 117 -3.60 12.22 -14.80
N LEU A 118 -2.44 11.78 -14.30
CA LEU A 118 -1.76 12.46 -13.19
C LEU A 118 -1.28 13.85 -13.64
N PRO A 119 -1.27 14.86 -12.74
CA PRO A 119 -0.83 16.22 -13.07
C PRO A 119 0.70 16.38 -13.14
N ILE A 120 1.43 15.27 -13.30
CA ILE A 120 2.88 15.20 -13.32
C ILE A 120 3.33 14.28 -14.45
N ASP A 121 4.49 14.57 -15.03
CA ASP A 121 5.21 13.65 -15.91
C ASP A 121 6.16 12.79 -15.05
N ALA A 122 6.05 11.47 -15.18
CA ALA A 122 6.88 10.50 -14.48
C ALA A 122 7.57 9.53 -15.45
N SER A 123 7.71 9.92 -16.72
CA SER A 123 8.31 9.10 -17.78
C SER A 123 9.80 8.81 -17.58
N ASP A 124 10.48 9.59 -16.76
CA ASP A 124 11.88 9.42 -16.38
C ASP A 124 12.10 8.46 -15.19
N ASN A 125 11.02 7.90 -14.64
CA ASN A 125 11.01 7.03 -13.45
C ASN A 125 11.43 7.74 -12.14
N GLY A 126 11.54 9.08 -12.14
CA GLY A 126 11.61 9.89 -10.93
C GLY A 126 12.96 9.95 -10.22
N SER A 127 14.10 9.84 -10.91
CA SER A 127 15.39 10.19 -10.29
C SER A 127 15.49 11.70 -10.08
N ASP A 128 15.78 12.10 -8.85
CA ASP A 128 16.06 13.49 -8.46
C ASP A 128 17.51 13.71 -8.02
N THR A 129 18.36 12.68 -8.16
CA THR A 129 19.77 12.69 -7.74
C THR A 129 20.76 12.46 -8.88
N GLY A 130 20.29 12.42 -10.13
CA GLY A 130 21.12 12.45 -11.35
C GLY A 130 21.49 11.08 -11.91
N GLU A 131 20.89 10.00 -11.42
CA GLU A 131 21.00 8.69 -12.01
C GLU A 131 20.24 8.63 -13.35
N VAL A 132 20.87 8.04 -14.38
CA VAL A 132 20.40 8.14 -15.77
C VAL A 132 19.64 6.91 -16.27
N ALA A 133 19.67 5.80 -15.53
CA ALA A 133 19.02 4.56 -15.93
C ALA A 133 18.56 3.75 -14.71
N PRO A 134 17.30 3.29 -14.69
CA PRO A 134 16.82 2.37 -13.65
C PRO A 134 17.55 1.03 -13.69
N ASN A 135 17.80 0.46 -12.51
CA ASN A 135 18.24 -0.92 -12.34
C ASN A 135 17.59 -1.57 -11.11
N GLY A 136 17.36 -2.88 -11.17
CA GLY A 136 16.80 -3.65 -10.06
C GLY A 136 17.87 -3.95 -9.02
N VAL A 137 18.03 -3.05 -8.04
CA VAL A 137 19.05 -3.16 -6.98
C VAL A 137 18.47 -3.57 -5.62
N TRP A 138 17.14 -3.52 -5.48
CA TRP A 138 16.45 -4.01 -4.31
C TRP A 138 16.42 -5.54 -4.30
N SER A 139 16.52 -6.11 -3.10
CA SER A 139 16.55 -7.56 -2.90
C SER A 139 15.49 -8.07 -1.94
N ARG A 140 14.90 -7.19 -1.13
CA ARG A 140 13.91 -7.51 -0.11
C ARG A 140 13.23 -6.24 0.42
N GLN A 141 12.31 -6.40 1.37
CA GLN A 141 11.82 -5.31 2.20
C GLN A 141 12.95 -4.70 3.04
N HIS A 142 12.83 -3.39 3.29
CA HIS A 142 13.72 -2.63 4.14
C HIS A 142 13.84 -3.30 5.53
N PRO A 143 15.07 -3.59 6.01
CA PRO A 143 15.30 -4.35 7.25
C PRO A 143 14.86 -3.61 8.51
N GLY A 144 14.57 -2.32 8.43
CA GLY A 144 14.00 -1.53 9.53
C GLY A 144 12.49 -1.68 9.70
N ILE A 145 11.81 -2.49 8.87
CA ILE A 145 10.40 -2.85 9.04
C ILE A 145 10.31 -4.30 9.48
N ASP A 146 9.74 -4.53 10.65
CA ASP A 146 9.62 -5.86 11.24
C ASP A 146 8.53 -6.68 10.55
N ILE A 147 8.90 -7.89 10.11
CA ILE A 147 8.00 -8.91 9.59
C ILE A 147 7.72 -9.91 10.72
N ASN A 148 6.47 -10.07 11.09
CA ASN A 148 6.03 -11.12 11.99
C ASN A 148 5.63 -12.37 11.19
N GLU A 149 6.56 -13.33 11.11
CA GLU A 149 6.37 -14.58 10.36
C GLU A 149 5.15 -15.41 10.83
N GLU A 150 4.68 -15.21 12.06
CA GLU A 150 3.53 -15.95 12.61
C GLU A 150 2.19 -15.33 12.20
N LYS A 151 2.14 -14.03 11.90
CA LYS A 151 0.89 -13.28 11.72
C LYS A 151 0.76 -12.58 10.36
N ASP A 152 1.85 -12.07 9.83
CA ASP A 152 1.83 -11.22 8.64
C ASP A 152 1.77 -12.08 7.36
N ILE A 153 1.53 -11.43 6.23
CA ILE A 153 1.65 -12.05 4.90
C ILE A 153 2.62 -11.29 4.02
N ILE A 154 3.27 -12.00 3.09
CA ILE A 154 4.14 -11.42 2.06
C ILE A 154 3.62 -11.83 0.68
N SER A 155 3.37 -10.87 -0.21
CA SER A 155 3.09 -11.11 -1.62
C SER A 155 3.24 -9.83 -2.42
N ASP A 156 3.71 -9.93 -3.66
CA ASP A 156 3.65 -8.85 -4.65
C ASP A 156 2.61 -9.10 -5.77
N ASN A 157 1.71 -10.05 -5.53
CA ASN A 157 0.65 -10.43 -6.45
C ASN A 157 -0.71 -9.98 -5.93
N GLY A 158 -1.31 -8.99 -6.59
CA GLY A 158 -2.63 -8.47 -6.22
C GLY A 158 -3.73 -9.53 -6.12
N LYS A 159 -3.69 -10.60 -6.93
CA LYS A 159 -4.70 -11.66 -6.87
C LYS A 159 -4.58 -12.53 -5.62
N GLU A 160 -3.34 -12.81 -5.19
CA GLU A 160 -3.10 -13.52 -3.94
C GLU A 160 -3.55 -12.67 -2.76
N ILE A 161 -3.16 -11.38 -2.74
CA ILE A 161 -3.57 -10.44 -1.71
C ILE A 161 -5.09 -10.34 -1.66
N TYR A 162 -5.75 -10.09 -2.80
CA TYR A 162 -7.21 -10.01 -2.87
C TYR A 162 -7.90 -11.28 -2.36
N SER A 163 -7.41 -12.46 -2.78
CA SER A 163 -7.95 -13.73 -2.30
C SER A 163 -7.80 -13.87 -0.79
N TYR A 164 -6.63 -13.49 -0.25
CA TYR A 164 -6.40 -13.51 1.20
C TYR A 164 -7.35 -12.56 1.94
N LEU A 165 -7.50 -11.32 1.47
CA LEU A 165 -8.43 -10.36 2.06
C LEU A 165 -9.85 -10.96 2.13
N LYS A 166 -10.34 -11.56 1.05
CA LYS A 166 -11.70 -12.11 0.98
C LYS A 166 -11.90 -13.40 1.78
N HIS A 167 -10.89 -14.27 1.90
CA HIS A 167 -10.98 -15.44 2.78
C HIS A 167 -11.01 -15.08 4.27
N HIS A 168 -10.53 -13.88 4.62
CA HIS A 168 -10.42 -13.39 5.98
C HIS A 168 -11.41 -12.26 6.31
N ASP A 169 -12.43 -12.06 5.47
CA ASP A 169 -13.46 -11.03 5.63
C ASP A 169 -12.89 -9.61 5.81
N ILE A 170 -11.76 -9.31 5.16
CA ILE A 170 -11.13 -7.99 5.18
C ILE A 170 -11.66 -7.17 4.01
N ASP A 171 -12.30 -6.04 4.33
CA ASP A 171 -12.91 -5.13 3.36
C ASP A 171 -12.17 -3.80 3.25
N HIS A 172 -11.39 -3.44 4.26
CA HIS A 172 -10.68 -2.18 4.34
C HIS A 172 -9.18 -2.36 4.19
N LEU A 173 -8.55 -1.49 3.39
CA LEU A 173 -7.13 -1.49 3.11
C LEU A 173 -6.53 -0.11 3.37
N LEU A 174 -5.76 0.00 4.45
CA LEU A 174 -4.80 1.08 4.63
C LEU A 174 -3.58 0.79 3.76
N ILE A 175 -3.04 1.79 3.07
CA ILE A 175 -1.83 1.64 2.26
C ILE A 175 -0.81 2.73 2.56
N MET A 176 0.45 2.33 2.70
CA MET A 176 1.61 3.22 2.77
C MET A 176 2.77 2.67 1.96
N GLY A 177 3.76 3.51 1.67
CA GLY A 177 4.95 3.14 0.92
C GLY A 177 5.18 3.95 -0.34
N VAL A 178 6.11 3.50 -1.18
CA VAL A 178 6.71 4.34 -2.24
C VAL A 178 6.65 3.65 -3.61
N HIS A 179 6.63 4.36 -4.74
CA HIS A 179 6.41 5.80 -4.89
C HIS A 179 4.92 6.07 -5.10
N THR A 180 4.37 7.11 -4.45
CA THR A 180 2.93 7.45 -4.47
C THR A 180 2.35 7.45 -5.88
N ASN A 181 2.98 8.14 -6.83
CA ASN A 181 2.51 8.30 -8.20
C ASN A 181 2.78 7.10 -9.12
N MET A 182 3.50 6.09 -8.63
CA MET A 182 3.86 4.89 -9.38
C MET A 182 3.30 3.65 -8.68
N CYS A 183 4.13 2.97 -7.89
CA CYS A 183 3.82 1.66 -7.33
C CYS A 183 2.55 1.65 -6.49
N VAL A 184 2.39 2.64 -5.60
CA VAL A 184 1.24 2.75 -4.70
C VAL A 184 -0.07 2.85 -5.49
N LEU A 185 -0.08 3.53 -6.64
CA LEU A 185 -1.25 3.64 -7.50
C LEU A 185 -1.43 2.43 -8.43
N HIS A 186 -0.34 1.93 -9.01
CA HIS A 186 -0.36 1.15 -10.25
C HIS A 186 0.03 -0.33 -10.13
N ARG A 187 0.60 -0.77 -9.00
CA ARG A 187 0.81 -2.22 -8.79
C ARG A 187 -0.52 -2.95 -8.86
N SER A 188 -0.48 -4.24 -9.17
CA SER A 188 -1.67 -5.10 -9.15
C SER A 188 -2.34 -5.13 -7.77
N PHE A 189 -1.58 -4.81 -6.72
CA PHE A 189 -2.02 -4.65 -5.34
C PHE A 189 -2.16 -3.19 -4.88
N GLY A 190 -1.97 -2.23 -5.79
CA GLY A 190 -2.05 -0.80 -5.52
C GLY A 190 -3.48 -0.29 -5.47
N ILE A 191 -3.62 1.01 -5.15
CA ILE A 191 -4.89 1.70 -4.91
C ILE A 191 -5.88 1.47 -6.06
N LYS A 192 -5.46 1.71 -7.32
CA LYS A 192 -6.40 1.69 -8.45
C LYS A 192 -7.01 0.32 -8.64
N GLN A 193 -6.21 -0.74 -8.56
CA GLN A 193 -6.71 -2.09 -8.76
C GLN A 193 -7.58 -2.56 -7.60
N MET A 194 -7.18 -2.27 -6.36
CA MET A 194 -7.95 -2.64 -5.17
C MET A 194 -9.33 -1.95 -5.13
N ILE A 195 -9.40 -0.66 -5.50
CA ILE A 195 -10.67 0.06 -5.64
C ILE A 195 -11.53 -0.56 -6.75
N ARG A 196 -10.95 -0.91 -7.90
CA ARG A 196 -11.68 -1.59 -9.00
C ARG A 196 -12.22 -2.95 -8.59
N TRP A 197 -11.59 -3.62 -7.63
CA TRP A 197 -12.09 -4.87 -7.04
C TRP A 197 -12.98 -4.67 -5.82
N GLY A 198 -13.43 -3.44 -5.55
CA GLY A 198 -14.39 -3.13 -4.50
C GLY A 198 -13.82 -3.19 -3.09
N VAL A 199 -12.50 -3.03 -2.93
CA VAL A 199 -11.87 -2.86 -1.62
C VAL A 199 -11.89 -1.38 -1.23
N ASP A 200 -12.27 -1.07 0.00
CA ASP A 200 -12.22 0.29 0.52
C ASP A 200 -10.78 0.65 0.85
N VAL A 201 -10.19 1.61 0.14
CA VAL A 201 -8.77 1.96 0.29
C VAL A 201 -8.59 3.35 0.89
N ALA A 202 -7.67 3.48 1.86
CA ALA A 202 -7.22 4.77 2.38
C ALA A 202 -5.68 4.86 2.38
N LEU A 203 -5.16 5.94 1.80
CA LEU A 203 -3.72 6.24 1.75
C LEU A 203 -3.26 6.94 3.03
N ILE A 204 -2.20 6.42 3.67
CA ILE A 204 -1.53 7.10 4.78
C ILE A 204 -0.54 8.13 4.20
N ARG A 205 -1.07 9.31 3.85
CA ARG A 205 -0.41 10.33 3.01
C ARG A 205 0.98 10.77 3.46
N ASP A 206 1.28 10.73 4.76
CA ASP A 206 2.56 11.20 5.31
C ASP A 206 3.61 10.09 5.45
N LEU A 207 3.33 8.90 4.93
CA LEU A 207 4.22 7.74 4.88
C LEU A 207 4.34 7.21 3.44
N THR A 208 4.54 8.11 2.47
CA THR A 208 4.56 7.80 1.03
C THR A 208 5.48 8.70 0.22
#